data_AF-A0A9D6RP10-F1
#
_entry.id   AF-A0A9D6RP10-F1
#
_cell.length_a   1.000
_cell.length_b   1.000
_cell.length_c   1.000
_cell.angle_alpha   90.00
_cell.angle_beta   90.00
_cell.angle_gamma   90.00
#
_symmetry.space_group_name_H-M   'P 1'
#
loop_
_entity.id
_entity.type
_entity.pdbx_description
1 polymer ?
#
loop_
_entity_poly.entity_id
_entity_poly.type
_entity_poly.pdbx_seq_one_letter_code
_entity_poly.pdbx_strand_id
1 'polypeptide(L)'
;MPCLARRSAQGFALAVALIVIALVAVVTFTAVNVATLDLAASRQDLEAARAAYGARAGLSHARAKLEFDYSYTGSGSGTPQAAEAQLEEQTGFSTRVEPATWNPTTELKVWKITSTGFHQGAQREMIAYAGLESFARYAYFTDRDISSTGTQIWFTSFDEITGPAHTNGFFSFSGHPQFSSTTTAANLQDSKYDAASQTYNQSGIQTDPFRFHRHYTGYNADYPVALDDNPQFSFAGGQKEVKLPKDTGIIKTAAQGSNTAYASSGNTWDANKSYRIQVDENSTSGRISAVERQNSNGTWSSVAETSAPPIYKMEFAPDGTLKVYKKQNGTFGSSTTWVQQGAAVDTTTQPGVTLHVDGFVLVKGTVQGRVTLGSTYDIHSIDDLVYKDKTVDVMGIVAERNFIVQSPKSTTKDRTLDASILTLTGSFTVDEYSSGSPRGDLHIYGGLIQKNRGAVGTFTTRGGVPVSVTGYRKDYQYDNKLLMKPPLNFPTTGTVILNSIIDQGAAGSL
;
A
#
# COMPACT_ATOMS: atom_id res chain seq x y z
N MET A 1 -62.72 -67.56 62.43
CA MET A 1 -62.02 -66.25 62.52
C MET A 1 -60.54 -66.48 62.20
N PRO A 2 -59.85 -65.56 61.52
CA PRO A 2 -59.28 -65.80 60.19
C PRO A 2 -57.81 -66.22 60.14
N CYS A 3 -57.49 -66.94 59.05
CA CYS A 3 -56.42 -66.72 58.07
C CYS A 3 -55.07 -66.16 58.56
N LEU A 4 -53.98 -66.87 58.26
CA LEU A 4 -52.75 -66.26 57.75
C LEU A 4 -52.06 -67.26 56.82
N ALA A 5 -52.51 -67.26 55.56
CA ALA A 5 -51.80 -67.89 54.47
C ALA A 5 -50.41 -67.25 54.33
N ARG A 6 -49.38 -68.10 54.35
CA ARG A 6 -47.99 -67.75 54.07
C ARG A 6 -47.91 -67.31 52.60
N ARG A 7 -48.17 -66.02 52.31
CA ARG A 7 -48.00 -65.43 50.97
C ARG A 7 -46.51 -65.46 50.61
N SER A 8 -46.19 -66.09 49.49
CA SER A 8 -44.84 -66.22 48.96
C SER A 8 -44.26 -64.85 48.58
N ALA A 9 -43.31 -64.36 49.37
CA ALA A 9 -42.51 -63.17 49.06
C ALA A 9 -41.61 -63.34 47.81
N GLN A 10 -41.54 -64.55 47.25
CA GLN A 10 -40.74 -64.87 46.06
C GLN A 10 -41.34 -64.32 44.74
N GLY A 11 -42.66 -64.10 44.66
CA GLY A 11 -43.30 -63.55 43.45
C GLY A 11 -43.18 -62.02 43.31
N PHE A 12 -43.20 -61.29 44.44
CA PHE A 12 -43.08 -59.83 44.45
C PHE A 12 -41.63 -59.36 44.24
N ALA A 13 -40.66 -60.06 44.83
CA ALA A 13 -39.24 -59.79 44.62
C ALA A 13 -38.82 -59.99 43.14
N LEU A 14 -39.35 -61.02 42.47
CA LEU A 14 -39.12 -61.26 41.04
C LEU A 14 -39.72 -60.15 40.17
N ALA A 15 -40.94 -59.71 40.48
CA ALA A 15 -41.60 -58.63 39.74
C ALA A 15 -40.86 -57.29 39.89
N VAL A 16 -40.41 -56.95 41.10
CA VAL A 16 -39.60 -55.74 41.34
C VAL A 16 -38.24 -55.84 40.65
N ALA A 17 -37.57 -57.00 40.71
CA ALA A 17 -36.31 -57.21 40.01
C ALA A 17 -36.46 -57.06 38.49
N LEU A 18 -37.55 -57.58 37.90
CA LEU A 18 -37.83 -57.42 36.47
C LEU A 18 -38.13 -55.97 36.08
N ILE A 19 -38.85 -55.22 36.93
CA ILE A 19 -39.10 -53.79 36.71
C ILE A 19 -37.80 -52.99 36.78
N VAL A 20 -36.93 -53.29 37.76
CA VAL A 20 -35.63 -52.64 37.91
C VAL A 20 -34.72 -52.98 36.72
N ILE A 21 -34.67 -54.23 36.29
CA ILE A 21 -33.90 -54.65 35.11
C ILE A 21 -34.45 -53.97 33.85
N ALA A 22 -35.77 -53.88 33.68
CA ALA A 22 -36.39 -53.18 32.55
C ALA A 22 -36.07 -51.68 32.56
N LEU A 23 -36.12 -51.01 33.72
CA LEU A 23 -35.74 -49.61 33.86
C LEU A 23 -34.25 -49.39 33.54
N VAL A 24 -33.37 -50.23 34.06
CA VAL A 24 -31.94 -50.18 33.77
C VAL A 24 -31.67 -50.44 32.28
N ALA A 25 -32.38 -51.39 31.66
CA ALA A 25 -32.25 -51.66 30.23
C ALA A 25 -32.69 -50.46 29.37
N VAL A 26 -33.78 -49.78 29.73
CA VAL A 26 -34.24 -48.56 29.04
C VAL A 26 -33.23 -47.42 29.20
N VAL A 27 -32.71 -47.19 30.40
CA VAL A 27 -31.69 -46.16 30.65
C VAL A 27 -30.39 -46.48 29.91
N THR A 28 -29.97 -47.74 29.88
CA THR A 28 -28.76 -48.16 29.16
C THR A 28 -28.94 -48.02 27.66
N PHE A 29 -30.09 -48.43 27.12
CA PHE A 29 -30.40 -48.30 25.70
C PHE A 29 -30.48 -46.84 25.25
N THR A 30 -31.11 -45.97 26.05
CA THR A 30 -31.17 -44.52 25.78
C THR A 30 -29.79 -43.87 25.86
N ALA A 31 -28.98 -44.20 26.86
CA ALA A 31 -27.61 -43.69 26.97
C ALA A 31 -26.73 -44.10 25.78
N VAL A 32 -26.83 -45.36 25.32
CA VAL A 32 -26.11 -45.82 24.13
C VAL A 32 -26.57 -45.09 22.87
N ASN A 33 -27.88 -44.91 22.67
CA ASN A 33 -28.41 -44.18 21.51
C ASN A 33 -27.96 -42.71 21.50
N VAL A 34 -28.03 -42.02 22.64
CA VAL A 34 -27.53 -40.64 22.76
C VAL A 34 -26.03 -40.59 22.45
N ALA A 35 -25.24 -41.49 23.02
CA ALA A 35 -23.80 -41.55 22.73
C ALA A 35 -23.50 -41.82 21.25
N THR A 36 -24.28 -42.67 20.57
CA THR A 36 -24.11 -42.91 19.12
C THR A 36 -24.50 -41.69 18.28
N LEU A 37 -25.55 -40.96 18.67
CA LEU A 37 -25.97 -39.72 18.00
C LEU A 37 -24.92 -38.62 18.16
N ASP A 38 -24.42 -38.43 19.38
CA ASP A 38 -23.36 -37.46 19.68
C ASP A 38 -22.07 -37.78 18.91
N LEU A 39 -21.72 -39.07 18.79
CA LEU A 39 -20.51 -39.49 18.09
C LEU A 39 -20.65 -39.32 16.56
N ALA A 40 -21.84 -39.51 16.01
CA ALA A 40 -22.13 -39.23 14.59
C ALA A 40 -22.10 -37.71 14.31
N ALA A 41 -22.75 -36.90 15.15
CA ALA A 41 -22.73 -35.45 15.04
C ALA A 41 -21.30 -34.88 15.16
N SER A 42 -20.53 -35.36 16.14
CA SER A 42 -19.14 -34.94 16.34
C SER A 42 -18.24 -35.29 15.14
N ARG A 43 -18.44 -36.45 14.50
CA ARG A 43 -17.72 -36.79 13.26
C ARG A 43 -18.10 -35.86 12.12
N GLN A 44 -19.39 -35.58 11.95
CA GLN A 44 -19.86 -34.68 10.91
C GLN A 44 -19.32 -33.25 11.11
N ASP A 45 -19.25 -32.76 12.35
CA ASP A 45 -18.67 -31.46 12.68
C ASP A 45 -17.16 -31.43 12.37
N LEU A 46 -16.43 -32.49 12.70
CA LEU A 46 -15.01 -32.61 12.40
C LEU A 46 -14.75 -32.64 10.89
N GLU A 47 -15.56 -33.39 10.14
CA GLU A 47 -15.48 -33.47 8.67
C GLU A 47 -15.79 -32.12 8.02
N ALA A 48 -16.83 -31.42 8.50
CA ALA A 48 -17.18 -30.06 8.06
C ALA A 48 -16.07 -29.05 8.37
N ALA A 49 -15.44 -29.13 9.55
CA ALA A 49 -14.30 -28.28 9.91
C ALA A 49 -13.11 -28.54 8.96
N ARG A 50 -12.80 -29.80 8.65
CA ARG A 50 -11.75 -30.17 7.68
C ARG A 50 -12.05 -29.68 6.27
N ALA A 51 -13.30 -29.79 5.81
CA ALA A 51 -13.73 -29.21 4.54
C ALA A 51 -13.58 -27.67 4.54
N ALA A 52 -13.87 -26.99 5.65
CA ALA A 52 -13.66 -25.55 5.80
C ALA A 52 -12.17 -25.16 5.73
N TYR A 53 -11.27 -25.95 6.31
CA TYR A 53 -9.82 -25.77 6.13
C TYR A 53 -9.41 -25.93 4.66
N GLY A 54 -9.96 -26.92 3.95
CA GLY A 54 -9.77 -27.07 2.51
C GLY A 54 -10.20 -25.83 1.73
N ALA A 55 -11.38 -25.27 2.00
CA ALA A 55 -11.86 -24.05 1.36
C ALA A 55 -10.94 -22.84 1.62
N ARG A 56 -10.42 -22.69 2.85
CA ARG A 56 -9.45 -21.63 3.18
C ARG A 56 -8.10 -21.82 2.47
N ALA A 57 -7.64 -23.06 2.35
CA ALA A 57 -6.44 -23.39 1.59
C ALA A 57 -6.61 -23.01 0.11
N GLY A 58 -7.77 -23.32 -0.48
CA GLY A 58 -8.09 -22.92 -1.85
C GLY A 58 -8.15 -21.41 -2.06
N LEU A 59 -8.76 -20.65 -1.13
CA LEU A 59 -8.72 -19.19 -1.18
C LEU A 59 -7.27 -18.65 -1.16
N SER A 60 -6.43 -19.21 -0.30
CA SER A 60 -5.01 -18.82 -0.17
C SER A 60 -4.22 -19.15 -1.43
N HIS A 61 -4.45 -20.32 -2.02
CA HIS A 61 -3.84 -20.74 -3.29
C HIS A 61 -4.25 -19.85 -4.46
N ALA A 62 -5.55 -19.55 -4.58
CA ALA A 62 -6.07 -18.67 -5.61
C ALA A 62 -5.49 -17.26 -5.49
N ARG A 63 -5.36 -16.73 -4.26
CA ARG A 63 -4.69 -15.45 -4.00
C ARG A 63 -3.24 -15.47 -4.47
N ALA A 64 -2.48 -16.49 -4.10
CA ALA A 64 -1.07 -16.62 -4.50
C ALA A 64 -0.89 -16.70 -6.02
N LYS A 65 -1.78 -17.39 -6.73
CA LYS A 65 -1.79 -17.42 -8.20
C LYS A 65 -2.09 -16.05 -8.81
N LEU A 66 -3.06 -15.31 -8.27
CA LEU A 66 -3.38 -13.95 -8.71
C LEU A 66 -2.24 -12.97 -8.43
N GLU A 67 -1.50 -13.13 -7.32
CA GLU A 67 -0.29 -12.34 -7.04
C GLU A 67 0.82 -12.60 -8.07
N PHE A 68 0.91 -13.82 -8.62
CA PHE A 68 1.88 -14.17 -9.65
C PHE A 68 1.48 -13.65 -11.03
N ASP A 69 0.21 -13.81 -11.40
CA ASP A 69 -0.34 -13.33 -12.67
C ASP A 69 -1.72 -12.69 -12.47
N TYR A 70 -1.69 -11.37 -12.25
CA TYR A 70 -2.89 -10.55 -12.16
C TYR A 70 -3.43 -10.13 -13.53
N SER A 71 -2.79 -10.51 -14.65
CA SER A 71 -3.28 -10.19 -16.00
C SER A 71 -4.46 -11.09 -16.42
N TYR A 72 -4.82 -12.08 -15.61
CA TYR A 72 -5.95 -12.97 -15.86
C TYR A 72 -7.27 -12.20 -16.02
N THR A 73 -7.65 -11.97 -17.28
CA THR A 73 -8.86 -11.23 -17.71
C THR A 73 -9.97 -12.13 -18.24
N GLY A 74 -9.84 -13.45 -18.15
CA GLY A 74 -10.90 -14.39 -18.52
C GLY A 74 -11.22 -14.37 -20.02
N SER A 75 -10.38 -14.99 -20.84
CA SER A 75 -10.78 -15.46 -22.16
C SER A 75 -10.11 -16.80 -22.44
N GLY A 76 -10.62 -17.81 -21.75
CA GLY A 76 -10.18 -19.19 -21.89
C GLY A 76 -10.87 -19.98 -20.81
N SER A 77 -11.62 -21.00 -21.20
CA SER A 77 -12.22 -22.02 -20.34
C SER A 77 -11.13 -22.84 -19.65
N GLY A 78 -10.38 -22.18 -18.77
CA GLY A 78 -9.44 -22.76 -17.83
C GLY A 78 -9.83 -22.21 -16.49
N THR A 79 -10.84 -22.83 -15.87
CA THR A 79 -10.92 -22.84 -14.41
C THR A 79 -9.51 -23.13 -13.91
N PRO A 80 -8.93 -22.35 -12.97
CA PRO A 80 -7.87 -22.88 -12.13
C PRO A 80 -8.54 -23.92 -11.22
N GLN A 81 -8.96 -25.04 -11.81
CA GLN A 81 -9.35 -26.23 -11.06
C GLN A 81 -8.03 -26.81 -10.56
N ALA A 82 -7.47 -26.18 -9.53
CA ALA A 82 -6.56 -26.87 -8.64
C ALA A 82 -7.43 -27.88 -7.88
N ALA A 83 -7.82 -28.96 -8.55
CA ALA A 83 -8.13 -30.18 -7.84
C ALA A 83 -6.78 -30.74 -7.41
N GLU A 84 -6.21 -30.19 -6.33
CA GLU A 84 -5.24 -30.96 -5.55
C GLU A 84 -6.05 -32.00 -4.78
N ALA A 85 -6.55 -32.99 -5.52
CA ALA A 85 -7.03 -34.22 -4.95
C ALA A 85 -5.77 -35.02 -4.60
N GLN A 86 -5.33 -34.93 -3.34
CA GLN A 86 -4.48 -36.01 -2.83
C GLN A 86 -5.36 -37.25 -2.76
N LEU A 87 -5.15 -38.13 -3.74
CA LEU A 87 -5.90 -39.36 -4.02
C LEU A 87 -5.84 -40.42 -2.90
N GLU A 88 -5.32 -40.08 -1.72
CA GLU A 88 -5.19 -41.01 -0.59
C GLU A 88 -6.17 -40.74 0.56
N GLU A 89 -6.75 -39.53 0.70
CA GLU A 89 -7.61 -39.19 1.87
C GLU A 89 -8.96 -38.50 1.55
N GLN A 90 -9.41 -38.45 0.28
CA GLN A 90 -10.64 -37.72 -0.13
C GLN A 90 -10.71 -36.27 0.40
N THR A 91 -9.55 -35.64 0.57
CA THR A 91 -9.41 -34.28 1.11
C THR A 91 -8.82 -33.37 0.04
N GLY A 92 -9.40 -32.18 -0.13
CA GLY A 92 -8.88 -31.21 -1.08
C GLY A 92 -9.76 -29.98 -1.20
N PHE A 93 -9.50 -29.20 -2.25
CA PHE A 93 -10.29 -28.03 -2.58
C PHE A 93 -10.42 -27.89 -4.10
N SER A 94 -11.36 -27.05 -4.52
CA SER A 94 -11.48 -26.53 -5.87
C SER A 94 -11.67 -25.02 -5.82
N THR A 95 -11.21 -24.30 -6.84
CA THR A 95 -11.27 -22.85 -6.90
C THR A 95 -11.80 -22.37 -8.24
N ARG A 96 -12.64 -21.34 -8.23
CA ARG A 96 -13.10 -20.62 -9.42
C ARG A 96 -12.87 -19.13 -9.22
N VAL A 97 -12.23 -18.50 -10.18
CA VAL A 97 -11.88 -17.07 -10.13
C VAL A 97 -12.61 -16.35 -11.27
N GLU A 98 -13.42 -15.36 -10.91
CA GLU A 98 -14.19 -14.54 -11.84
C GLU A 98 -13.64 -13.10 -11.83
N PRO A 99 -12.96 -12.63 -12.88
CA PRO A 99 -12.54 -11.23 -12.98
C PRO A 99 -13.75 -10.31 -13.20
N ALA A 100 -13.70 -9.10 -12.66
CA ALA A 100 -14.70 -8.08 -13.01
C ALA A 100 -14.57 -7.65 -14.48
N THR A 101 -15.70 -7.26 -15.08
CA THR A 101 -15.80 -6.91 -16.51
C THR A 101 -14.93 -5.71 -16.90
N TRP A 102 -14.59 -4.83 -15.95
CA TRP A 102 -13.75 -3.66 -16.16
C TRP A 102 -12.26 -3.89 -15.86
N ASN A 103 -11.84 -5.09 -15.41
CA ASN A 103 -10.41 -5.42 -15.19
C ASN A 103 -9.50 -5.19 -16.42
N PRO A 104 -9.96 -5.36 -17.68
CA PRO A 104 -9.13 -5.05 -18.85
C PRO A 104 -8.80 -3.57 -19.02
N THR A 105 -9.61 -2.67 -18.45
CA THR A 105 -9.49 -1.21 -18.64
C THR A 105 -9.06 -0.47 -17.38
N THR A 106 -8.74 -1.18 -16.29
CA THR A 106 -8.28 -0.58 -15.04
C THR A 106 -7.06 -1.30 -14.47
N GLU A 107 -6.25 -0.52 -13.75
CA GLU A 107 -5.10 -1.02 -12.97
C GLU A 107 -5.53 -1.68 -11.67
N LEU A 108 -6.61 -1.21 -11.05
CA LEU A 108 -7.13 -1.77 -9.80
C LEU A 108 -8.09 -2.92 -10.12
N LYS A 109 -7.48 -4.06 -10.44
CA LYS A 109 -8.22 -5.28 -10.79
C LYS A 109 -8.86 -5.89 -9.55
N VAL A 110 -10.07 -6.44 -9.74
CA VAL A 110 -10.83 -7.12 -8.70
C VAL A 110 -11.36 -8.46 -9.20
N TRP A 111 -11.46 -9.43 -8.30
CA TRP A 111 -11.92 -10.78 -8.61
C TRP A 111 -12.87 -11.29 -7.54
N LYS A 112 -13.82 -12.14 -7.95
CA LYS A 112 -14.55 -13.01 -7.03
C LYS A 112 -13.92 -14.39 -7.09
N ILE A 113 -13.51 -14.90 -5.93
CA ILE A 113 -12.91 -16.21 -5.76
C ILE A 113 -13.93 -17.09 -5.03
N THR A 114 -14.41 -18.14 -5.66
CA THR A 114 -15.19 -19.20 -5.00
C THR A 114 -14.26 -20.37 -4.73
N SER A 115 -14.17 -20.83 -3.48
CA SER A 115 -13.43 -22.04 -3.12
C SER A 115 -14.33 -23.03 -2.41
N THR A 116 -14.34 -24.27 -2.91
CA THR A 116 -15.09 -25.38 -2.33
C THR A 116 -14.11 -26.41 -1.80
N GLY A 117 -14.03 -26.56 -0.48
CA GLY A 117 -13.25 -27.59 0.19
C GLY A 117 -14.07 -28.86 0.41
N PHE A 118 -13.41 -30.01 0.36
CA PHE A 118 -14.05 -31.32 0.54
C PHE A 118 -13.21 -32.23 1.44
N HIS A 119 -13.87 -33.02 2.29
CA HIS A 119 -13.27 -34.04 3.14
C HIS A 119 -14.27 -35.17 3.42
N GLN A 120 -13.97 -36.40 2.99
CA GLN A 120 -14.76 -37.61 3.33
C GLN A 120 -16.29 -37.46 3.09
N GLY A 121 -16.70 -36.75 2.03
CA GLY A 121 -18.11 -36.50 1.68
C GLY A 121 -18.70 -35.19 2.20
N ALA A 122 -18.06 -34.53 3.19
CA ALA A 122 -18.42 -33.18 3.59
C ALA A 122 -17.88 -32.15 2.59
N GLN A 123 -18.67 -31.12 2.29
CA GLN A 123 -18.27 -29.98 1.46
C GLN A 123 -18.52 -28.66 2.17
N ARG A 124 -17.63 -27.70 1.97
CA ARG A 124 -17.78 -26.32 2.46
C ARG A 124 -17.40 -25.33 1.37
N GLU A 125 -18.26 -24.36 1.10
CA GLU A 125 -17.98 -23.32 0.12
C GLU A 125 -17.70 -21.98 0.80
N MET A 126 -16.67 -21.29 0.33
CA MET A 126 -16.33 -19.93 0.73
C MET A 126 -16.16 -19.04 -0.50
N ILE A 127 -16.69 -17.82 -0.42
CA ILE A 127 -16.52 -16.79 -1.45
C ILE A 127 -15.66 -15.68 -0.89
N ALA A 128 -14.62 -15.29 -1.59
CA ALA A 128 -13.83 -14.12 -1.27
C ALA A 128 -13.86 -13.09 -2.40
N TYR A 129 -13.93 -11.82 -2.05
CA TYR A 129 -13.71 -10.72 -2.99
C TYR A 129 -12.28 -10.24 -2.85
N ALA A 130 -11.49 -10.38 -3.91
CA ALA A 130 -10.09 -10.03 -3.95
C ALA A 130 -9.88 -8.76 -4.79
N GLY A 131 -8.84 -7.99 -4.48
CA GLY A 131 -8.45 -6.83 -5.27
C GLY A 131 -6.94 -6.60 -5.26
N LEU A 132 -6.42 -6.00 -6.33
CA LEU A 132 -5.07 -5.47 -6.33
C LEU A 132 -4.96 -4.28 -5.38
N GLU A 133 -3.91 -4.30 -4.59
CA GLU A 133 -3.62 -3.27 -3.64
C GLU A 133 -2.89 -2.09 -4.30
N SER A 134 -3.34 -0.88 -4.03
CA SER A 134 -2.71 0.35 -4.51
C SER A 134 -1.52 0.73 -3.63
N PHE A 135 -0.48 1.35 -4.21
CA PHE A 135 0.57 2.01 -3.43
C PHE A 135 0.04 3.12 -2.52
N ALA A 136 -1.14 3.69 -2.82
CA ALA A 136 -1.78 4.69 -1.99
C ALA A 136 -2.19 4.19 -0.59
N ARG A 137 -2.08 2.88 -0.32
CA ARG A 137 -2.25 2.32 1.03
C ARG A 137 -1.22 2.83 2.04
N TYR A 138 -0.04 3.22 1.56
CA TYR A 138 1.09 3.55 2.42
C TYR A 138 1.06 5.04 2.74
N ALA A 139 1.08 5.36 4.03
CA ALA A 139 1.44 6.70 4.50
C ALA A 139 2.91 6.99 4.21
N TYR A 140 3.76 5.98 4.37
CA TYR A 140 5.18 6.09 4.13
C TYR A 140 5.73 4.81 3.50
N PHE A 141 6.39 4.94 2.36
CA PHE A 141 7.07 3.84 1.69
C PHE A 141 8.42 4.28 1.16
N THR A 142 9.46 3.48 1.42
CA THR A 142 10.75 3.63 0.73
C THR A 142 11.24 2.33 0.13
N ASP A 143 11.80 2.36 -1.07
CA ASP A 143 12.57 1.20 -1.54
C ASP A 143 13.91 1.10 -0.78
N ARG A 144 14.53 2.25 -0.50
CA ARG A 144 15.72 2.37 0.35
C ARG A 144 15.54 3.54 1.31
N ASP A 145 15.49 3.27 2.62
CA ASP A 145 15.40 4.31 3.66
C ASP A 145 16.76 4.98 3.96
N ILE A 146 17.46 5.35 2.89
CA ILE A 146 18.72 6.08 2.89
C ILE A 146 18.66 7.15 1.81
N SER A 147 19.47 8.20 1.96
CA SER A 147 19.56 9.26 0.96
C SER A 147 19.98 8.70 -0.41
N SER A 148 19.75 9.47 -1.47
CA SER A 148 20.26 9.15 -2.81
C SER A 148 21.79 9.02 -2.86
N THR A 149 22.51 9.63 -1.91
CA THR A 149 23.97 9.52 -1.75
C THR A 149 24.40 8.36 -0.83
N GLY A 150 23.45 7.54 -0.35
CA GLY A 150 23.72 6.39 0.52
C GLY A 150 23.91 6.75 2.00
N THR A 151 23.57 7.98 2.41
CA THR A 151 23.63 8.41 3.81
C THR A 151 22.45 7.83 4.58
N GLN A 152 22.74 7.20 5.72
CA GLN A 152 21.70 6.69 6.63
C GLN A 152 20.93 7.86 7.26
N ILE A 153 19.60 7.78 7.24
CA ILE A 153 18.71 8.77 7.82
C ILE A 153 17.97 8.13 8.99
N TRP A 154 17.99 8.81 10.13
CA TRP A 154 17.38 8.32 11.37
C TRP A 154 15.97 8.85 11.52
N PHE A 155 15.05 7.95 11.82
CA PHE A 155 13.79 8.30 12.47
C PHE A 155 14.05 8.51 13.96
N THR A 156 13.43 9.54 14.50
CA THR A 156 13.61 10.03 15.86
C THR A 156 12.31 9.98 16.63
N SER A 157 12.33 10.21 17.95
CA SER A 157 11.11 10.33 18.76
C SER A 157 10.12 11.43 18.32
N PHE A 158 10.48 12.24 17.33
CA PHE A 158 9.69 13.35 16.81
C PHE A 158 9.08 13.06 15.45
N ASP A 159 9.41 11.92 14.86
CA ASP A 159 8.77 11.46 13.64
C ASP A 159 7.50 10.68 14.01
N GLU A 160 6.38 11.14 13.45
CA GLU A 160 5.06 10.51 13.59
C GLU A 160 4.56 10.12 12.20
N ILE A 161 4.16 8.86 12.03
CA ILE A 161 3.58 8.34 10.79
C ILE A 161 2.19 7.78 11.11
N THR A 162 1.18 8.43 10.57
CA THR A 162 -0.24 8.21 10.93
C THR A 162 -0.95 7.18 10.03
N GLY A 163 -0.21 6.30 9.36
CA GLY A 163 -0.79 5.18 8.61
C GLY A 163 0.22 4.07 8.30
N PRO A 164 -0.12 3.11 7.42
CA PRO A 164 0.75 1.98 7.10
C PRO A 164 2.10 2.43 6.54
N ALA A 165 3.17 1.81 7.02
CA ALA A 165 4.53 2.13 6.61
C ALA A 165 5.30 0.90 6.13
N HIS A 166 6.14 1.08 5.12
CA HIS A 166 7.01 0.01 4.63
C HIS A 166 8.36 0.53 4.13
N THR A 167 9.41 -0.28 4.29
CA THR A 167 10.63 -0.10 3.50
C THR A 167 11.10 -1.42 2.92
N ASN A 168 11.47 -1.45 1.63
CA ASN A 168 12.18 -2.61 1.09
C ASN A 168 13.59 -2.72 1.67
N GLY A 169 14.17 -1.59 2.09
CA GLY A 169 15.44 -1.54 2.82
C GLY A 169 15.24 -1.83 4.30
N PHE A 170 15.83 -1.00 5.15
CA PHE A 170 15.76 -1.14 6.60
C PHE A 170 15.44 0.21 7.24
N PHE A 171 14.69 0.18 8.36
CA PHE A 171 14.53 1.37 9.18
C PHE A 171 15.74 1.59 10.09
N SER A 172 15.99 2.86 10.41
CA SER A 172 17.00 3.28 11.38
C SER A 172 16.36 4.15 12.44
N PHE A 173 16.40 3.71 13.70
CA PHE A 173 15.73 4.37 14.81
C PHE A 173 16.74 4.94 15.82
N SER A 174 16.45 6.15 16.28
CA SER A 174 17.10 6.81 17.40
C SER A 174 16.02 7.34 18.35
N GLY A 175 15.86 6.74 19.52
CA GLY A 175 14.71 6.96 20.39
C GLY A 175 13.45 6.22 19.92
N HIS A 176 12.29 6.86 20.05
CA HIS A 176 10.98 6.22 19.96
C HIS A 176 10.08 6.86 18.88
N PRO A 177 10.39 6.69 17.58
CA PRO A 177 9.49 7.16 16.53
C PRO A 177 8.14 6.46 16.64
N GLN A 178 7.08 7.20 16.31
CA GLN A 178 5.71 6.79 16.54
C GLN A 178 5.01 6.42 15.23
N PHE A 179 4.33 5.28 15.22
CA PHE A 179 3.58 4.79 14.06
C PHE A 179 2.18 4.37 14.50
N SER A 180 1.15 4.74 13.75
CA SER A 180 -0.24 4.40 14.10
C SER A 180 -0.68 3.01 13.62
N SER A 181 0.05 2.41 12.68
CA SER A 181 -0.39 1.21 11.97
C SER A 181 0.77 0.27 11.63
N THR A 182 0.47 -0.80 10.90
CA THR A 182 1.42 -1.81 10.45
C THR A 182 2.63 -1.16 9.76
N THR A 183 3.81 -1.41 10.33
CA THR A 183 5.10 -0.93 9.86
C THR A 183 6.00 -2.12 9.56
N THR A 184 6.52 -2.19 8.34
CA THR A 184 7.25 -3.39 7.89
C THR A 184 8.55 -3.04 7.19
N ALA A 185 9.56 -3.90 7.33
CA ALA A 185 10.80 -3.79 6.58
C ALA A 185 11.12 -5.11 5.88
N ALA A 186 11.57 -5.09 4.62
CA ALA A 186 12.10 -6.28 3.97
C ALA A 186 13.58 -6.53 4.28
N ASN A 187 14.28 -5.51 4.80
CA ASN A 187 15.70 -5.53 5.18
C ASN A 187 16.64 -5.87 4.02
N LEU A 188 16.22 -5.61 2.77
CA LEU A 188 17.07 -5.81 1.61
C LEU A 188 18.27 -4.86 1.66
N GLN A 189 19.41 -5.36 1.20
CA GLN A 189 20.67 -4.61 1.17
C GLN A 189 21.18 -4.14 2.54
N ASP A 190 20.60 -4.61 3.65
CA ASP A 190 21.16 -4.40 4.98
C ASP A 190 22.20 -5.48 5.28
N SER A 191 23.44 -5.08 5.54
CA SER A 191 24.51 -5.99 5.93
C SER A 191 24.28 -6.66 7.29
N LYS A 192 23.28 -6.21 8.04
CA LYS A 192 22.88 -6.75 9.33
C LYS A 192 21.85 -7.88 9.22
N TYR A 193 21.15 -8.00 8.10
CA TYR A 193 20.09 -8.99 7.93
C TYR A 193 20.58 -10.20 7.12
N ASP A 194 20.32 -11.40 7.63
CA ASP A 194 20.51 -12.64 6.90
C ASP A 194 19.14 -13.24 6.56
N ALA A 195 18.80 -13.18 5.27
CA ALA A 195 17.52 -13.69 4.76
C ALA A 195 17.41 -15.22 4.80
N ALA A 196 18.53 -15.96 4.78
CA ALA A 196 18.52 -17.42 4.79
C ALA A 196 18.20 -17.97 6.18
N SER A 197 18.75 -17.35 7.22
CA SER A 197 18.49 -17.71 8.62
C SER A 197 17.36 -16.90 9.26
N GLN A 198 16.84 -15.87 8.58
CA GLN A 198 15.89 -14.89 9.13
C GLN A 198 16.39 -14.31 10.46
N THR A 199 17.65 -13.89 10.50
CA THR A 199 18.26 -13.29 11.69
C THR A 199 18.82 -11.90 11.41
N TYR A 200 18.93 -11.10 12.46
CA TYR A 200 19.47 -9.74 12.39
C TYR A 200 20.63 -9.56 13.37
N ASN A 201 21.82 -9.19 12.87
CA ASN A 201 23.05 -9.15 13.64
C ASN A 201 23.56 -7.72 13.88
N GLN A 202 22.93 -7.03 14.83
CA GLN A 202 23.45 -5.81 15.42
C GLN A 202 23.39 -5.98 16.94
N SER A 203 24.52 -5.82 17.63
CA SER A 203 24.61 -6.03 19.09
C SER A 203 24.21 -7.45 19.53
N GLY A 204 24.54 -8.45 18.71
CA GLY A 204 24.16 -9.86 18.88
C GLY A 204 23.12 -10.32 17.85
N ILE A 205 22.91 -11.63 17.76
CA ILE A 205 21.94 -12.24 16.85
C ILE A 205 20.53 -12.06 17.43
N GLN A 206 19.67 -11.39 16.67
CA GLN A 206 18.25 -11.25 16.97
C GLN A 206 17.44 -12.20 16.07
N THR A 207 16.43 -12.83 16.65
CA THR A 207 15.44 -13.66 15.93
C THR A 207 14.03 -13.06 15.98
N ASP A 208 13.83 -12.03 16.80
CA ASP A 208 12.58 -11.29 16.91
C ASP A 208 12.50 -10.26 15.78
N PRO A 209 11.54 -10.38 14.83
CA PRO A 209 11.36 -9.42 13.75
C PRO A 209 11.13 -7.98 14.22
N PHE A 210 10.67 -7.78 15.45
CA PHE A 210 10.52 -6.44 16.03
C PHE A 210 11.87 -5.72 16.21
N ARG A 211 13.00 -6.46 16.19
CA ARG A 211 14.36 -5.92 16.31
C ARG A 211 15.11 -5.86 14.98
N PHE A 212 14.44 -6.07 13.86
CA PHE A 212 15.09 -6.07 12.55
C PHE A 212 15.16 -4.64 11.98
N HIS A 213 15.84 -3.78 12.73
CA HIS A 213 16.07 -2.37 12.41
C HIS A 213 17.42 -1.94 12.95
N ARG A 214 17.97 -0.87 12.40
CA ARG A 214 19.18 -0.27 12.95
C ARG A 214 18.86 0.55 14.19
N HIS A 215 19.60 0.31 15.26
CA HIS A 215 19.57 1.16 16.46
C HIS A 215 20.80 2.09 16.51
N TYR A 216 20.66 3.26 17.13
CA TYR A 216 21.77 4.22 17.32
C TYR A 216 22.56 3.92 18.60
N THR A 217 21.84 3.76 19.71
CA THR A 217 22.34 3.49 21.06
C THR A 217 22.20 2.01 21.42
N GLY A 218 21.03 1.42 21.19
CA GLY A 218 20.71 0.04 21.60
C GLY A 218 19.22 -0.26 21.53
N TYR A 219 18.82 -1.53 21.39
CA TYR A 219 17.41 -1.92 21.26
C TYR A 219 16.51 -1.53 22.46
N ASN A 220 17.09 -1.31 23.64
CA ASN A 220 16.32 -0.84 24.81
C ASN A 220 16.06 0.67 24.78
N ALA A 221 16.79 1.42 23.97
CA ALA A 221 16.67 2.87 23.84
C ALA A 221 16.06 3.29 22.49
N ASP A 222 16.27 2.49 21.44
CA ASP A 222 15.81 2.81 20.09
C ASP A 222 14.90 1.71 19.54
N TYR A 223 13.60 1.99 19.54
CA TYR A 223 12.57 1.10 19.04
C TYR A 223 11.30 1.89 18.70
N PRO A 224 10.54 1.48 17.67
CA PRO A 224 9.31 2.17 17.30
C PRO A 224 8.21 1.90 18.34
N VAL A 225 7.32 2.86 18.53
CA VAL A 225 6.18 2.75 19.45
C VAL A 225 4.87 3.08 18.75
N ALA A 226 3.75 2.68 19.36
CA ALA A 226 2.43 3.02 18.87
C ALA A 226 2.20 4.52 19.03
N LEU A 227 1.75 5.19 17.96
CA LEU A 227 1.21 6.54 18.05
C LEU A 227 -0.16 6.47 18.76
N ASP A 228 -0.35 7.29 19.79
CA ASP A 228 -1.58 7.36 20.61
C ASP A 228 -2.06 6.00 21.15
N ASP A 229 -1.13 5.13 21.54
CA ASP A 229 -1.41 3.76 22.03
C ASP A 229 -2.29 2.93 21.06
N ASN A 230 -2.21 3.21 19.75
CA ASN A 230 -3.05 2.56 18.75
C ASN A 230 -2.80 1.04 18.71
N PRO A 231 -3.81 0.19 18.97
CA PRO A 231 -3.66 -1.27 19.00
C PRO A 231 -3.38 -1.89 17.62
N GLN A 232 -3.52 -1.12 16.55
CA GLN A 232 -3.20 -1.56 15.18
C GLN A 232 -1.70 -1.43 14.86
N PHE A 233 -0.92 -0.73 15.71
CA PHE A 233 0.51 -0.65 15.52
C PHE A 233 1.16 -2.03 15.64
N SER A 234 1.97 -2.36 14.65
CA SER A 234 2.87 -3.50 14.70
C SER A 234 4.13 -3.17 13.91
N PHE A 235 5.26 -3.71 14.34
CA PHE A 235 6.52 -3.60 13.61
C PHE A 235 7.12 -4.99 13.36
N ALA A 236 7.51 -5.26 12.11
CA ALA A 236 8.23 -6.48 11.76
C ALA A 236 9.18 -6.26 10.58
N GLY A 237 10.45 -6.58 10.75
CA GLY A 237 11.39 -6.72 9.63
C GLY A 237 11.37 -8.11 9.00
N GLY A 238 12.21 -8.33 7.99
CA GLY A 238 12.29 -9.58 7.23
C GLY A 238 11.05 -9.92 6.39
N GLN A 239 10.27 -8.90 6.02
CA GLN A 239 9.03 -9.03 5.26
C GLN A 239 9.28 -9.12 3.74
N LYS A 240 8.22 -9.43 2.97
CA LYS A 240 8.29 -9.53 1.50
C LYS A 240 8.57 -8.16 0.88
N GLU A 241 9.44 -8.14 -0.14
CA GLU A 241 9.68 -6.97 -0.99
C GLU A 241 8.40 -6.55 -1.74
N VAL A 242 8.15 -5.25 -1.78
CA VAL A 242 7.10 -4.63 -2.59
C VAL A 242 7.74 -3.85 -3.72
N LYS A 243 7.64 -4.36 -4.95
CA LYS A 243 8.38 -3.80 -6.08
C LYS A 243 7.73 -2.51 -6.59
N LEU A 244 8.52 -1.44 -6.65
CA LEU A 244 8.08 -0.20 -7.33
C LEU A 244 7.85 -0.47 -8.83
N PRO A 245 6.92 0.27 -9.47
CA PRO A 245 6.76 0.23 -10.92
C PRO A 245 8.06 0.61 -11.64
N LYS A 246 8.25 0.08 -12.85
CA LYS A 246 9.49 0.33 -13.62
C LYS A 246 9.53 1.72 -14.25
N ASP A 247 8.38 2.21 -14.68
CA ASP A 247 8.21 3.45 -15.43
C ASP A 247 6.78 3.99 -15.25
N THR A 248 6.51 5.14 -15.87
CA THR A 248 5.19 5.79 -15.86
C THR A 248 4.25 5.31 -17.00
N GLY A 249 4.60 4.22 -17.70
CA GLY A 249 3.91 3.74 -18.90
C GLY A 249 2.45 3.37 -18.68
N ILE A 250 2.11 2.86 -17.49
CA ILE A 250 0.73 2.59 -17.07
C ILE A 250 -0.09 3.90 -17.06
N ILE A 251 0.46 4.95 -16.45
CA ILE A 251 -0.20 6.27 -16.36
C ILE A 251 -0.32 6.89 -17.75
N LYS A 252 0.72 6.74 -18.58
CA LYS A 252 0.73 7.18 -19.98
C LYS A 252 -0.39 6.53 -20.80
N THR A 253 -0.52 5.21 -20.70
CA THR A 253 -1.54 4.44 -21.44
C THR A 253 -2.95 4.88 -21.03
N ALA A 254 -3.20 5.03 -19.73
CA ALA A 254 -4.48 5.50 -19.22
C ALA A 254 -4.83 6.93 -19.66
N ALA A 255 -3.83 7.83 -19.64
CA ALA A 255 -4.00 9.21 -20.08
C ALA A 255 -4.25 9.32 -21.59
N GLN A 256 -3.62 8.47 -22.41
CA GLN A 256 -3.86 8.40 -23.85
C GLN A 256 -5.30 7.99 -24.17
N GLY A 257 -5.84 6.99 -23.45
CA GLY A 257 -7.24 6.58 -23.58
C GLY A 257 -8.24 7.69 -23.25
N SER A 258 -7.82 8.67 -22.45
CA SER A 258 -8.63 9.82 -22.03
C SER A 258 -8.22 11.15 -22.69
N ASN A 259 -7.41 11.11 -23.76
CA ASN A 259 -6.86 12.27 -24.47
C ASN A 259 -6.25 13.36 -23.56
N THR A 260 -5.57 12.91 -22.51
CA THR A 260 -4.94 13.75 -21.45
C THR A 260 -3.45 13.41 -21.28
N ALA A 261 -2.86 12.82 -22.31
CA ALA A 261 -1.43 12.60 -22.44
C ALA A 261 -0.78 13.73 -23.26
N TYR A 262 0.22 14.39 -22.67
CA TYR A 262 0.95 15.49 -23.28
C TYR A 262 2.38 15.04 -23.60
N ALA A 263 2.60 14.72 -24.87
CA ALA A 263 3.91 14.35 -25.39
C ALA A 263 4.53 15.51 -26.19
N SER A 264 5.87 15.50 -26.33
CA SER A 264 6.54 16.37 -27.30
C SER A 264 6.89 15.60 -28.57
N SER A 265 6.36 16.03 -29.71
CA SER A 265 6.85 15.61 -31.04
C SER A 265 8.05 16.46 -31.46
N GLY A 266 9.11 15.82 -31.99
CA GLY A 266 10.16 16.52 -32.75
C GLY A 266 11.38 17.03 -31.95
N ASN A 267 11.70 16.42 -30.80
CA ASN A 267 12.79 16.89 -29.95
C ASN A 267 14.11 16.10 -30.10
N THR A 268 15.24 16.77 -29.88
CA THR A 268 16.61 16.22 -29.93
C THR A 268 17.22 15.91 -28.54
N TRP A 269 16.44 16.02 -27.45
CA TRP A 269 16.94 15.72 -26.11
C TRP A 269 17.18 14.21 -25.93
N ASP A 270 18.26 13.86 -25.25
CA ASP A 270 18.61 12.47 -24.95
C ASP A 270 17.84 12.01 -23.70
N ALA A 271 16.84 11.16 -23.89
CA ALA A 271 15.99 10.65 -22.82
C ALA A 271 16.73 9.79 -21.79
N ASN A 272 17.92 9.31 -22.12
CA ASN A 272 18.73 8.49 -21.22
C ASN A 272 19.61 9.33 -20.29
N LYS A 273 19.55 10.66 -20.36
CA LYS A 273 20.34 11.56 -19.50
C LYS A 273 19.51 12.09 -18.34
N SER A 274 20.19 12.28 -17.20
CA SER A 274 19.62 12.98 -16.05
C SER A 274 19.60 14.48 -16.32
N TYR A 275 18.42 15.08 -16.18
CA TYR A 275 18.22 16.54 -16.22
C TYR A 275 17.69 17.03 -14.88
N ARG A 276 17.92 18.29 -14.53
CA ARG A 276 17.23 18.95 -13.42
C ARG A 276 16.87 20.36 -13.83
N ILE A 277 15.79 20.88 -13.26
CA ILE A 277 15.32 22.23 -13.51
C ILE A 277 15.56 23.08 -12.27
N GLN A 278 16.04 24.30 -12.49
CA GLN A 278 16.14 25.31 -11.46
C GLN A 278 14.95 26.26 -11.65
N VAL A 279 14.08 26.29 -10.64
CA VAL A 279 12.93 27.19 -10.59
C VAL A 279 13.32 28.35 -9.69
N ASP A 280 13.05 29.57 -10.14
CA ASP A 280 13.35 30.75 -9.33
C ASP A 280 12.45 30.80 -8.11
N GLU A 281 13.08 30.76 -6.94
CA GLU A 281 12.45 30.68 -5.63
C GLU A 281 11.52 31.86 -5.31
N ASN A 282 11.71 33.03 -5.95
CA ASN A 282 10.87 34.22 -5.73
C ASN A 282 9.72 34.36 -6.73
N SER A 283 9.59 33.43 -7.67
CA SER A 283 8.61 33.51 -8.75
C SER A 283 7.36 32.71 -8.42
N THR A 284 6.28 33.38 -8.01
CA THR A 284 4.91 32.80 -7.95
C THR A 284 4.40 32.34 -9.32
N SER A 285 5.09 32.75 -10.40
CA SER A 285 4.82 32.40 -11.80
C SER A 285 5.58 31.17 -12.32
N GLY A 286 6.48 30.59 -11.53
CA GLY A 286 7.28 29.41 -11.92
C GLY A 286 8.35 29.74 -12.97
N ARG A 287 9.05 30.88 -12.83
CA ARG A 287 10.15 31.28 -13.71
C ARG A 287 11.26 30.23 -13.68
N ILE A 288 11.75 29.84 -14.85
CA ILE A 288 12.82 28.84 -14.99
C ILE A 288 14.16 29.54 -15.19
N SER A 289 15.07 29.39 -14.23
CA SER A 289 16.40 30.02 -14.28
C SER A 289 17.39 29.21 -15.11
N ALA A 290 17.29 27.88 -15.07
CA ALA A 290 18.11 26.99 -15.90
C ALA A 290 17.50 25.58 -15.99
N VAL A 291 17.90 24.86 -17.03
CA VAL A 291 17.88 23.39 -17.04
C VAL A 291 19.31 22.92 -17.16
N GLU A 292 19.67 21.92 -16.37
CA GLU A 292 21.01 21.35 -16.36
C GLU A 292 20.94 19.87 -16.71
N ARG A 293 21.96 19.38 -17.41
CA ARG A 293 22.16 17.97 -17.71
C ARG A 293 23.37 17.45 -16.95
N GLN A 294 23.26 16.24 -16.41
CA GLN A 294 24.37 15.56 -15.77
C GLN A 294 25.35 15.04 -16.83
N ASN A 295 26.62 15.38 -16.66
CA ASN A 295 27.74 14.91 -17.47
C ASN A 295 28.21 13.54 -17.00
N SER A 296 28.99 12.85 -17.83
CA SER A 296 29.51 11.51 -17.52
C SER A 296 30.39 11.46 -16.26
N ASN A 297 30.98 12.58 -15.85
CA ASN A 297 31.77 12.74 -14.62
C ASN A 297 30.89 13.08 -13.39
N GLY A 298 29.56 13.07 -13.53
CA GLY A 298 28.62 13.38 -12.45
C GLY A 298 28.35 14.88 -12.22
N THR A 299 29.08 15.79 -12.87
CA THR A 299 28.83 17.24 -12.75
C THR A 299 27.61 17.68 -13.55
N TRP A 300 27.04 18.83 -13.19
CA TRP A 300 25.89 19.40 -13.89
C TRP A 300 26.33 20.59 -14.74
N SER A 301 25.80 20.69 -15.95
CA SER A 301 26.03 21.83 -16.84
C SER A 301 24.73 22.29 -17.48
N SER A 302 24.57 23.59 -17.63
CA SER A 302 23.40 24.19 -18.29
C SER A 302 23.23 23.68 -19.71
N VAL A 303 21.98 23.43 -20.10
CA VAL A 303 21.62 23.08 -21.48
C VAL A 303 20.82 24.20 -22.12
N ALA A 304 20.99 24.35 -23.43
CA ALA A 304 20.11 25.20 -24.22
C ALA A 304 18.68 24.65 -24.16
N GLU A 305 17.70 25.56 -24.17
CA GLU A 305 16.29 25.18 -24.04
C GLU A 305 15.81 24.25 -25.17
N THR A 306 16.32 24.42 -26.39
CA THR A 306 16.04 23.53 -27.54
C THR A 306 16.50 22.09 -27.33
N SER A 307 17.40 21.87 -26.37
CA SER A 307 17.92 20.55 -26.00
C SER A 307 17.46 20.09 -24.60
N ALA A 308 16.58 20.87 -23.95
CA ALA A 308 16.00 20.53 -22.67
C ALA A 308 14.73 19.66 -22.87
N PRO A 309 14.42 18.77 -21.91
CA PRO A 309 13.11 18.14 -21.86
C PRO A 309 11.99 19.20 -21.78
N PRO A 310 10.81 18.91 -22.35
CA PRO A 310 9.65 19.79 -22.25
C PRO A 310 9.32 20.15 -20.81
N ILE A 311 8.86 21.39 -20.59
CA ILE A 311 8.45 21.88 -19.28
C ILE A 311 6.98 22.29 -19.37
N TYR A 312 6.17 21.71 -18.50
CA TYR A 312 4.75 21.99 -18.38
C TYR A 312 4.42 22.62 -17.03
N LYS A 313 3.43 23.51 -17.01
CA LYS A 313 2.86 24.05 -15.78
C LYS A 313 1.39 23.66 -15.70
N MET A 314 0.98 23.15 -14.55
CA MET A 314 -0.35 22.66 -14.25
C MET A 314 -0.94 23.45 -13.10
N GLU A 315 -2.07 24.10 -13.35
CA GLU A 315 -2.76 24.93 -12.37
C GLU A 315 -4.17 24.38 -12.15
N PHE A 316 -4.38 23.77 -11.00
CA PHE A 316 -5.68 23.30 -10.55
C PHE A 316 -6.50 24.45 -9.97
N ALA A 317 -7.72 24.62 -10.47
CA ALA A 317 -8.62 25.66 -10.04
C ALA A 317 -9.70 25.11 -9.08
N PRO A 318 -10.16 25.92 -8.11
CA PRO A 318 -11.21 25.50 -7.16
C PRO A 318 -12.58 25.18 -7.76
N ASP A 319 -12.78 25.42 -9.06
CA ASP A 319 -13.98 25.10 -9.83
C ASP A 319 -13.93 23.70 -10.46
N GLY A 320 -12.87 22.92 -10.18
CA GLY A 320 -12.68 21.58 -10.70
C GLY A 320 -12.08 21.54 -12.11
N THR A 321 -11.54 22.65 -12.59
CA THR A 321 -10.80 22.69 -13.85
C THR A 321 -9.28 22.65 -13.66
N LEU A 322 -8.58 22.02 -14.59
CA LEU A 322 -7.13 22.01 -14.68
C LEU A 322 -6.68 22.70 -15.97
N LYS A 323 -5.85 23.73 -15.84
CA LYS A 323 -5.17 24.35 -16.98
C LYS A 323 -3.76 23.78 -17.13
N VAL A 324 -3.46 23.28 -18.32
CA VAL A 324 -2.14 22.76 -18.69
C VAL A 324 -1.46 23.77 -19.61
N TYR A 325 -0.27 24.21 -19.25
CA TYR A 325 0.55 25.10 -20.04
C TYR A 325 1.84 24.41 -20.44
N LYS A 326 2.34 24.70 -21.63
CA LYS A 326 3.69 24.34 -22.07
C LYS A 326 4.54 25.60 -22.15
N LYS A 327 5.78 25.53 -21.67
CA LYS A 327 6.73 26.63 -21.82
C LYS A 327 7.08 26.81 -23.31
N GLN A 328 7.11 28.04 -23.78
CA GLN A 328 7.67 28.37 -25.10
C GLN A 328 9.19 28.53 -25.05
N ASN A 329 9.85 28.11 -26.14
CA ASN A 329 11.28 28.28 -26.34
C ASN A 329 11.68 29.74 -26.20
N GLY A 330 12.71 30.00 -25.40
CA GLY A 330 13.32 31.31 -25.23
C GLY A 330 14.69 31.18 -24.58
N THR A 331 15.01 32.11 -23.69
CA THR A 331 16.24 32.09 -22.90
C THR A 331 15.90 31.84 -21.43
N PHE A 332 16.49 30.80 -20.82
CA PHE A 332 16.34 30.59 -19.38
C PHE A 332 16.85 31.82 -18.59
N GLY A 333 16.24 32.09 -17.44
CA GLY A 333 16.51 33.30 -16.64
C GLY A 333 15.74 34.55 -17.08
N SER A 334 15.17 34.57 -18.29
CA SER A 334 14.25 35.62 -18.75
C SER A 334 12.80 35.35 -18.31
N SER A 335 11.87 36.25 -18.64
CA SER A 335 10.44 36.03 -18.37
C SER A 335 9.95 34.76 -19.08
N THR A 336 9.21 33.92 -18.36
CA THR A 336 8.73 32.64 -18.91
C THR A 336 7.38 32.80 -19.59
N THR A 337 7.33 32.52 -20.90
CA THR A 337 6.09 32.51 -21.68
C THR A 337 5.44 31.13 -21.64
N TRP A 338 4.18 31.09 -21.20
CA TRP A 338 3.37 29.88 -21.07
C TRP A 338 2.25 29.86 -22.10
N VAL A 339 2.10 28.77 -22.84
CA VAL A 339 1.00 28.56 -23.80
C VAL A 339 0.11 27.44 -23.32
N GLN A 340 -1.18 27.73 -23.16
CA GLN A 340 -2.17 26.74 -22.76
C GLN A 340 -2.28 25.64 -23.82
N GLN A 341 -2.36 24.39 -23.36
CA GLN A 341 -2.47 23.20 -24.19
C GLN A 341 -3.94 22.75 -24.21
N GLY A 342 -4.67 23.15 -25.25
CA GLY A 342 -6.08 22.80 -25.41
C GLY A 342 -7.02 23.48 -24.40
N ALA A 343 -8.25 22.97 -24.34
CA ALA A 343 -9.25 23.40 -23.35
C ALA A 343 -8.83 22.98 -21.93
N ALA A 344 -9.39 23.66 -20.91
CA ALA A 344 -9.21 23.24 -19.54
C ALA A 344 -9.82 21.84 -19.33
N VAL A 345 -9.12 20.99 -18.58
CA VAL A 345 -9.54 19.62 -18.29
C VAL A 345 -10.50 19.64 -17.09
N ASP A 346 -11.68 19.04 -17.22
CA ASP A 346 -12.62 18.88 -16.11
C ASP A 346 -12.23 17.68 -15.23
N THR A 347 -11.74 17.98 -14.03
CA THR A 347 -11.24 17.00 -13.06
C THR A 347 -12.35 16.33 -12.24
N THR A 348 -13.59 16.79 -12.37
CA THR A 348 -14.76 16.26 -11.65
C THR A 348 -15.47 15.12 -12.38
N THR A 349 -15.03 14.82 -13.60
CA THR A 349 -15.56 13.74 -14.43
C THR A 349 -15.44 12.37 -13.74
N GLN A 350 -16.40 11.49 -13.99
CA GLN A 350 -16.40 10.12 -13.46
C GLN A 350 -15.76 9.16 -14.48
N PRO A 351 -14.88 8.23 -14.05
CA PRO A 351 -14.51 7.92 -12.66
C PRO A 351 -13.39 8.80 -12.08
N GLY A 352 -12.89 9.76 -12.83
CA GLY A 352 -11.79 10.67 -12.49
C GLY A 352 -10.96 11.02 -13.73
N VAL A 353 -9.82 11.67 -13.52
CA VAL A 353 -8.89 12.06 -14.61
C VAL A 353 -7.49 11.50 -14.35
N THR A 354 -6.86 10.95 -15.37
CA THR A 354 -5.44 10.55 -15.37
C THR A 354 -4.69 11.38 -16.40
N LEU A 355 -3.68 12.13 -15.96
CA LEU A 355 -2.85 12.98 -16.81
C LEU A 355 -1.45 12.39 -16.90
N HIS A 356 -0.82 12.51 -18.06
CA HIS A 356 0.57 12.10 -18.24
C HIS A 356 1.34 13.14 -19.06
N VAL A 357 2.59 13.39 -18.67
CA VAL A 357 3.50 14.31 -19.35
C VAL A 357 4.84 13.65 -19.66
N ASP A 358 5.28 13.73 -20.91
CA ASP A 358 6.65 13.43 -21.30
C ASP A 358 7.55 14.67 -21.09
N GLY A 359 7.94 14.95 -19.83
CA GLY A 359 8.70 16.16 -19.48
C GLY A 359 8.50 16.61 -18.03
N PHE A 360 9.18 17.69 -17.63
CA PHE A 360 9.07 18.29 -16.31
C PHE A 360 7.67 18.89 -16.09
N VAL A 361 7.19 18.86 -14.83
CA VAL A 361 5.92 19.49 -14.46
C VAL A 361 6.11 20.43 -13.28
N LEU A 362 5.59 21.65 -13.38
CA LEU A 362 5.36 22.54 -12.24
C LEU A 362 3.88 22.49 -11.88
N VAL A 363 3.53 22.22 -10.63
CA VAL A 363 2.15 22.00 -10.19
C VAL A 363 1.78 22.86 -8.98
N LYS A 364 0.53 23.34 -8.95
CA LYS A 364 -0.09 24.01 -7.80
C LYS A 364 -1.62 24.04 -7.91
N GLY A 365 -2.28 24.40 -6.82
CA GLY A 365 -3.66 24.85 -6.82
C GLY A 365 -4.60 23.99 -5.97
N THR A 366 -5.89 24.04 -6.29
CA THR A 366 -6.93 23.34 -5.53
C THR A 366 -7.53 22.22 -6.37
N VAL A 367 -7.38 20.98 -5.91
CA VAL A 367 -7.80 19.77 -6.61
C VAL A 367 -9.22 19.39 -6.18
N GLN A 368 -10.09 19.16 -7.16
CA GLN A 368 -11.43 18.62 -6.96
C GLN A 368 -11.58 17.34 -7.80
N GLY A 369 -12.22 16.31 -7.26
CA GLY A 369 -12.42 15.02 -7.91
C GLY A 369 -11.33 13.99 -7.61
N ARG A 370 -11.18 13.01 -8.52
CA ARG A 370 -10.25 11.89 -8.40
C ARG A 370 -9.18 12.00 -9.49
N VAL A 371 -8.00 12.48 -9.14
CA VAL A 371 -6.97 12.88 -10.12
C VAL A 371 -5.68 12.07 -9.95
N THR A 372 -5.07 11.68 -11.05
CA THR A 372 -3.69 11.18 -11.07
C THR A 372 -2.85 11.93 -12.08
N LEU A 373 -1.65 12.36 -11.69
CA LEU A 373 -0.68 13.05 -12.54
C LEU A 373 0.62 12.25 -12.63
N GLY A 374 0.98 11.82 -13.84
CA GLY A 374 2.25 11.17 -14.15
C GLY A 374 3.21 12.07 -14.93
N SER A 375 4.50 11.95 -14.67
CA SER A 375 5.56 12.59 -15.46
C SER A 375 6.77 11.68 -15.61
N THR A 376 7.38 11.66 -16.80
CA THR A 376 8.66 10.95 -17.05
C THR A 376 9.88 11.63 -16.43
N TYR A 377 9.72 12.82 -15.82
CA TYR A 377 10.78 13.62 -15.21
C TYR A 377 10.41 14.04 -13.79
N ASP A 378 11.08 15.07 -13.28
CA ASP A 378 10.79 15.63 -11.97
C ASP A 378 9.46 16.41 -11.99
N ILE A 379 8.70 16.30 -10.91
CA ILE A 379 7.52 17.14 -10.64
C ILE A 379 7.87 18.12 -9.53
N HIS A 380 7.59 19.40 -9.75
CA HIS A 380 7.90 20.49 -8.85
C HIS A 380 6.61 21.11 -8.32
N SER A 381 6.38 21.06 -7.01
CA SER A 381 5.32 21.88 -6.40
C SER A 381 5.85 23.30 -6.27
N ILE A 382 5.20 24.26 -6.92
CA ILE A 382 5.57 25.69 -6.88
C ILE A 382 4.76 26.49 -5.86
N ASP A 383 3.62 25.95 -5.45
CA ASP A 383 2.78 26.47 -4.39
C ASP A 383 2.02 25.30 -3.76
N ASP A 384 1.15 25.60 -2.81
CA ASP A 384 0.33 24.59 -2.17
C ASP A 384 -0.53 23.82 -3.20
N LEU A 385 -0.77 22.56 -2.88
CA LEU A 385 -1.60 21.65 -3.65
C LEU A 385 -2.59 21.03 -2.68
N VAL A 386 -3.81 21.54 -2.66
CA VAL A 386 -4.79 21.24 -1.60
C VAL A 386 -6.07 20.65 -2.17
N TYR A 387 -6.75 19.80 -1.42
CA TYR A 387 -8.08 19.33 -1.78
C TYR A 387 -9.11 20.44 -1.61
N LYS A 388 -10.08 20.49 -2.54
CA LYS A 388 -11.26 21.33 -2.40
C LYS A 388 -12.12 20.84 -1.24
N ASP A 389 -12.32 19.53 -1.17
CA ASP A 389 -13.02 18.83 -0.10
C ASP A 389 -12.22 17.59 0.34
N LYS A 390 -11.56 17.71 1.50
CA LYS A 390 -10.77 16.63 2.12
C LYS A 390 -11.59 15.39 2.48
N THR A 391 -12.92 15.41 2.38
CA THR A 391 -13.77 14.24 2.66
C THR A 391 -14.02 13.38 1.41
N VAL A 392 -13.81 13.91 0.20
CA VAL A 392 -14.13 13.20 -1.04
C VAL A 392 -13.03 13.26 -2.10
N ASP A 393 -12.26 14.34 -2.17
CA ASP A 393 -11.26 14.53 -3.23
C ASP A 393 -9.99 13.73 -2.91
N VAL A 394 -9.35 13.21 -3.96
CA VAL A 394 -8.10 12.45 -3.86
C VAL A 394 -7.19 12.73 -5.05
N MET A 395 -5.89 12.85 -4.78
CA MET A 395 -4.87 13.05 -5.80
C MET A 395 -3.73 12.05 -5.67
N GLY A 396 -3.31 11.51 -6.81
CA GLY A 396 -2.10 10.73 -6.97
C GLY A 396 -1.08 11.48 -7.81
N ILE A 397 0.18 11.46 -7.40
CA ILE A 397 1.29 12.00 -8.17
C ILE A 397 2.30 10.88 -8.41
N VAL A 398 2.70 10.68 -9.65
CA VAL A 398 3.67 9.67 -10.07
C VAL A 398 4.79 10.36 -10.83
N ALA A 399 5.88 10.70 -10.14
CA ALA A 399 7.08 11.23 -10.75
C ALA A 399 8.04 10.07 -11.06
N GLU A 400 8.52 9.95 -12.29
CA GLU A 400 9.50 8.92 -12.61
C GLU A 400 10.81 9.15 -11.85
N ARG A 401 11.15 10.41 -11.61
CA ARG A 401 12.38 10.82 -10.93
C ARG A 401 12.07 11.40 -9.57
N ASN A 402 12.11 12.71 -9.38
CA ASN A 402 11.93 13.35 -8.07
C ASN A 402 10.61 14.12 -7.98
N PHE A 403 10.10 14.25 -6.76
CA PHE A 403 9.13 15.28 -6.43
C PHE A 403 9.82 16.35 -5.58
N ILE A 404 9.81 17.60 -6.02
CA ILE A 404 10.58 18.68 -5.41
C ILE A 404 9.66 19.80 -4.97
N VAL A 405 9.64 20.09 -3.67
CA VAL A 405 8.91 21.24 -3.12
C VAL A 405 9.75 22.50 -3.31
N GLN A 406 9.24 23.44 -4.11
CA GLN A 406 9.86 24.72 -4.37
C GLN A 406 9.40 25.75 -3.33
N SER A 407 10.36 26.42 -2.72
CA SER A 407 10.12 27.42 -1.69
C SER A 407 11.37 28.29 -1.50
N PRO A 408 11.20 29.61 -1.27
CA PRO A 408 12.31 30.48 -0.89
C PRO A 408 13.07 29.96 0.32
N LYS A 409 14.40 29.95 0.25
CA LYS A 409 15.23 29.34 1.29
C LYS A 409 15.24 30.03 2.64
N SER A 410 14.87 31.30 2.67
CA SER A 410 14.90 32.13 3.88
C SER A 410 13.54 32.77 4.17
N THR A 411 12.45 32.14 3.73
CA THR A 411 11.09 32.58 4.04
C THR A 411 10.38 31.53 4.88
N THR A 412 9.84 31.94 6.02
CA THR A 412 8.97 31.10 6.85
C THR A 412 7.55 31.15 6.30
N LYS A 413 7.16 30.11 5.55
CA LYS A 413 5.82 29.91 5.01
C LYS A 413 5.58 28.42 4.91
N ASP A 414 4.58 27.94 5.64
CA ASP A 414 4.18 26.54 5.60
C ASP A 414 3.78 26.11 4.19
N ARG A 415 3.93 24.81 3.92
CA ARG A 415 3.56 24.19 2.65
C ARG A 415 2.58 23.06 2.89
N THR A 416 1.52 23.04 2.10
CA THR A 416 0.49 21.98 2.19
C THR A 416 0.39 21.21 0.87
N LEU A 417 0.53 19.89 0.96
CA LEU A 417 0.43 18.96 -0.15
C LEU A 417 -0.55 17.83 0.19
N ASP A 418 -1.72 17.88 -0.42
CA ASP A 418 -2.76 16.88 -0.33
C ASP A 418 -2.63 15.90 -1.50
N ALA A 419 -1.81 14.85 -1.35
CA ALA A 419 -1.61 13.84 -2.39
C ALA A 419 -0.96 12.56 -1.87
N SER A 420 -1.25 11.45 -2.53
CA SER A 420 -0.39 10.27 -2.52
C SER A 420 0.70 10.43 -3.58
N ILE A 421 1.93 10.70 -3.15
CA ILE A 421 3.08 11.01 -4.00
C ILE A 421 3.96 9.78 -4.13
N LEU A 422 4.27 9.40 -5.37
CA LEU A 422 5.10 8.25 -5.72
C LEU A 422 6.26 8.67 -6.61
N THR A 423 7.50 8.41 -6.17
CA THR A 423 8.73 8.64 -6.95
C THR A 423 9.40 7.32 -7.34
N LEU A 424 9.49 7.02 -8.64
CA LEU A 424 9.90 5.68 -9.12
C LEU A 424 11.41 5.42 -9.01
N THR A 425 12.22 6.40 -9.38
CA THR A 425 13.69 6.27 -9.40
C THR A 425 14.38 7.26 -8.47
N GLY A 426 13.70 8.34 -8.07
CA GLY A 426 14.26 9.39 -7.22
C GLY A 426 13.56 9.52 -5.87
N SER A 427 13.56 10.74 -5.35
CA SER A 427 13.16 11.07 -3.98
C SER A 427 12.14 12.19 -3.93
N PHE A 428 11.45 12.28 -2.80
CA PHE A 428 10.74 13.48 -2.40
C PHE A 428 11.67 14.39 -1.59
N THR A 429 11.89 15.63 -2.03
CA THR A 429 12.83 16.55 -1.38
C THR A 429 12.29 17.99 -1.38
N VAL A 430 12.86 18.83 -0.52
CA VAL A 430 12.70 20.28 -0.59
C VAL A 430 13.89 20.88 -1.32
N ASP A 431 13.64 21.87 -2.17
CA ASP A 431 14.71 22.60 -2.86
C ASP A 431 15.60 23.34 -1.86
N GLU A 432 16.92 23.21 -2.01
CA GLU A 432 17.91 23.73 -1.06
C GLU A 432 17.63 23.42 0.43
N TYR A 433 17.07 22.24 0.76
CA TYR A 433 16.64 21.90 2.13
C TYR A 433 17.70 22.12 3.23
N SER A 434 18.99 22.06 2.89
CA SER A 434 20.14 22.18 3.80
C SER A 434 20.74 23.59 3.87
N SER A 435 20.10 24.59 3.26
CA SER A 435 20.54 25.99 3.25
C SER A 435 19.43 26.94 3.73
N GLY A 436 19.80 28.18 4.05
CA GLY A 436 18.87 29.23 4.43
C GLY A 436 18.43 29.17 5.89
N SER A 437 17.19 29.56 6.17
CA SER A 437 16.58 29.54 7.50
C SER A 437 15.48 28.47 7.60
N PRO A 438 14.99 28.13 8.81
CA PRO A 438 13.78 27.32 8.95
C PRO A 438 12.60 27.93 8.19
N ARG A 439 11.87 27.09 7.45
CA ARG A 439 10.83 27.51 6.49
C ARG A 439 9.40 27.30 7.00
N GLY A 440 9.22 26.70 8.17
CA GLY A 440 7.92 26.36 8.74
C GLY A 440 7.66 24.86 8.71
N ASP A 441 6.39 24.48 8.64
CA ASP A 441 5.93 23.10 8.59
C ASP A 441 5.56 22.69 7.15
N LEU A 442 5.93 21.47 6.78
CA LEU A 442 5.54 20.82 5.54
C LEU A 442 4.46 19.79 5.87
N HIS A 443 3.22 20.18 5.60
CA HIS A 443 2.03 19.36 5.77
C HIS A 443 1.83 18.48 4.53
N ILE A 444 1.88 17.17 4.72
CA ILE A 444 1.49 16.19 3.70
C ILE A 444 0.24 15.49 4.19
N TYR A 445 -0.85 15.55 3.42
CA TYR A 445 -2.06 14.76 3.67
C TYR A 445 -2.24 13.74 2.54
N GLY A 446 -1.88 12.49 2.81
CA GLY A 446 -1.85 11.44 1.80
C GLY A 446 -0.77 10.41 2.06
N GLY A 447 -0.01 10.05 1.04
CA GLY A 447 1.02 9.01 1.12
C GLY A 447 2.33 9.45 0.51
N LEU A 448 3.45 9.00 1.07
CA LEU A 448 4.79 9.32 0.58
C LEU A 448 5.54 8.05 0.20
N ILE A 449 5.57 7.74 -1.09
CA ILE A 449 6.21 6.56 -1.68
C ILE A 449 7.42 6.99 -2.50
N GLN A 450 8.60 6.47 -2.21
CA GLN A 450 9.82 6.91 -2.88
C GLN A 450 10.87 5.81 -3.06
N LYS A 451 11.70 5.89 -4.10
CA LYS A 451 12.84 4.99 -4.27
C LYS A 451 13.87 5.19 -3.17
N ASN A 452 14.29 6.42 -2.97
CA ASN A 452 15.24 6.81 -1.94
C ASN A 452 14.60 7.85 -1.05
N ARG A 453 14.85 7.77 0.25
CA ARG A 453 14.42 8.81 1.17
C ARG A 453 15.08 10.14 0.84
N GLY A 454 14.30 11.17 0.53
CA GLY A 454 14.79 12.54 0.41
C GLY A 454 14.67 13.34 1.69
N ALA A 455 15.47 14.39 1.80
CA ALA A 455 15.51 15.28 2.95
C ALA A 455 14.69 16.55 2.69
N VAL A 456 14.03 17.05 3.73
CA VAL A 456 13.16 18.23 3.66
C VAL A 456 13.63 19.38 4.55
N GLY A 457 14.58 19.10 5.44
CA GLY A 457 15.17 20.05 6.36
C GLY A 457 16.30 19.42 7.17
N THR A 458 17.00 20.22 7.95
CA THR A 458 18.03 19.78 8.88
C THR A 458 17.67 20.18 10.30
N PHE A 459 18.10 19.38 11.27
CA PHE A 459 17.76 19.55 12.67
C PHE A 459 19.01 19.38 13.53
N THR A 460 19.06 20.07 14.65
CA THR A 460 20.05 19.87 15.72
C THR A 460 19.34 19.58 17.02
N THR A 461 20.02 18.95 17.98
CA THR A 461 19.44 18.71 19.32
C THR A 461 19.95 19.76 20.30
N ARG A 462 19.03 20.50 20.94
CA ARG A 462 19.33 21.44 22.03
C ARG A 462 18.54 21.04 23.27
N GLY A 463 19.24 20.61 24.32
CA GLY A 463 18.59 20.17 25.57
C GLY A 463 17.69 18.94 25.42
N GLY A 464 18.01 18.03 24.48
CA GLY A 464 17.18 16.85 24.18
C GLY A 464 16.01 17.10 23.23
N VAL A 465 15.79 18.34 22.79
CA VAL A 465 14.73 18.73 21.85
C VAL A 465 15.32 19.05 20.48
N PRO A 466 14.75 18.54 19.37
CA PRO A 466 15.18 18.88 18.03
C PRO A 466 14.73 20.30 17.71
N VAL A 467 15.64 21.04 17.14
CA VAL A 467 15.42 22.39 16.67
C VAL A 467 15.73 22.40 15.19
N SER A 468 14.76 22.83 14.38
CA SER A 468 14.94 23.03 12.94
C SER A 468 16.06 24.04 12.69
N VAL A 469 17.00 23.70 11.82
CA VAL A 469 18.13 24.55 11.42
C VAL A 469 17.89 25.12 10.03
N THR A 470 17.45 24.29 9.08
CA THR A 470 17.11 24.70 7.70
C THR A 470 15.93 23.88 7.18
N GLY A 471 15.26 24.38 6.13
CA GLY A 471 14.16 23.66 5.48
C GLY A 471 12.91 23.54 6.36
N TYR A 472 12.13 22.49 6.17
CA TYR A 472 10.84 22.29 6.83
C TYR A 472 10.90 21.26 7.95
N ARG A 473 10.08 21.48 8.98
CA ARG A 473 9.65 20.41 9.89
C ARG A 473 8.56 19.57 9.21
N LYS A 474 8.54 18.28 9.51
CA LYS A 474 7.62 17.31 8.89
C LYS A 474 6.31 17.28 9.68
N ASP A 475 5.19 17.34 8.96
CA ASP A 475 3.86 16.96 9.45
C ASP A 475 3.19 16.06 8.41
N TYR A 476 3.31 14.75 8.59
CA TYR A 476 2.87 13.76 7.60
C TYR A 476 1.64 13.00 8.12
N GLN A 477 0.49 13.33 7.54
CA GLN A 477 -0.80 12.78 7.90
C GLN A 477 -1.33 11.86 6.80
N TYR A 478 -1.75 10.66 7.18
CA TYR A 478 -2.30 9.70 6.23
C TYR A 478 -3.75 10.05 5.88
N ASP A 479 -4.05 10.03 4.59
CA ASP A 479 -5.43 10.10 4.13
C ASP A 479 -6.05 8.69 4.11
N ASN A 480 -6.80 8.35 5.17
CA ASN A 480 -7.48 7.06 5.31
C ASN A 480 -8.42 6.72 4.15
N LYS A 481 -8.90 7.72 3.39
CA LYS A 481 -9.76 7.46 2.22
C LYS A 481 -9.02 6.69 1.13
N LEU A 482 -7.70 6.78 1.07
CA LEU A 482 -6.88 6.13 0.03
C LEU A 482 -6.94 4.60 0.09
N LEU A 483 -7.31 4.01 1.23
CA LEU A 483 -7.53 2.57 1.37
C LEU A 483 -8.72 2.08 0.53
N MET A 484 -9.77 2.89 0.41
CA MET A 484 -11.02 2.53 -0.28
C MET A 484 -11.21 3.28 -1.61
N LYS A 485 -10.61 4.47 -1.72
CA LYS A 485 -10.68 5.36 -2.89
C LYS A 485 -9.27 5.85 -3.25
N PRO A 486 -8.37 4.96 -3.69
CA PRO A 486 -7.06 5.37 -4.20
C PRO A 486 -7.23 6.28 -5.44
N PRO A 487 -6.23 7.08 -5.81
CA PRO A 487 -6.29 7.89 -7.03
C PRO A 487 -6.52 7.03 -8.28
N LEU A 488 -7.12 7.61 -9.32
CA LEU A 488 -7.51 6.84 -10.51
C LEU A 488 -6.27 6.32 -11.24
N ASN A 489 -6.21 5.03 -11.56
CA ASN A 489 -5.05 4.40 -12.22
C ASN A 489 -3.72 4.58 -11.46
N PHE A 490 -3.77 4.81 -10.14
CA PHE A 490 -2.55 4.87 -9.33
C PHE A 490 -1.85 3.50 -9.31
N PRO A 491 -0.51 3.44 -9.30
CA PRO A 491 0.19 2.16 -9.37
C PRO A 491 -0.15 1.20 -8.23
N THR A 492 -0.06 -0.09 -8.51
CA THR A 492 -0.39 -1.18 -7.58
C THR A 492 0.87 -1.84 -7.01
N THR A 493 0.77 -2.40 -5.81
CA THR A 493 1.89 -3.09 -5.12
C THR A 493 2.17 -4.48 -5.70
N GLY A 494 1.32 -4.97 -6.61
CA GLY A 494 1.28 -6.36 -7.06
C GLY A 494 0.73 -7.34 -6.02
N THR A 495 0.37 -6.86 -4.83
CA THR A 495 -0.25 -7.70 -3.79
C THR A 495 -1.75 -7.80 -4.01
N VAL A 496 -2.29 -9.00 -3.82
CA VAL A 496 -3.72 -9.25 -3.86
C VAL A 496 -4.23 -9.35 -2.43
N ILE A 497 -5.17 -8.48 -2.08
CA ILE A 497 -5.83 -8.50 -0.77
C ILE A 497 -7.21 -9.14 -0.89
N LEU A 498 -7.59 -9.90 0.14
CA LEU A 498 -8.96 -10.42 0.28
C LEU A 498 -9.77 -9.39 1.08
N ASN A 499 -10.64 -8.65 0.39
CA ASN A 499 -11.44 -7.58 0.97
C ASN A 499 -12.59 -8.11 1.83
N SER A 500 -13.08 -9.31 1.53
CA SER A 500 -14.08 -10.02 2.34
C SER A 500 -14.01 -11.51 2.07
N ILE A 501 -14.40 -12.29 3.06
CA ILE A 501 -14.61 -13.75 2.96
C ILE A 501 -15.99 -14.05 3.53
N ILE A 502 -16.80 -14.76 2.77
CA ILE A 502 -18.16 -15.17 3.11
C ILE A 502 -18.17 -16.70 3.10
N ASP A 503 -18.45 -17.31 4.25
CA ASP A 503 -18.70 -18.73 4.35
C ASP A 503 -20.15 -19.01 3.94
N GLN A 504 -20.35 -19.73 2.84
CA GLN A 504 -21.67 -20.04 2.29
C GLN A 504 -22.30 -21.28 2.93
N GLY A 505 -21.60 -21.94 3.86
CA GLY A 505 -22.12 -23.15 4.50
C GLY A 505 -21.79 -24.42 3.73
N ALA A 506 -22.57 -25.47 3.99
CA ALA A 506 -22.45 -26.73 3.26
C ALA A 506 -22.93 -26.54 1.82
N ALA A 507 -22.04 -26.78 0.86
CA ALA A 507 -22.46 -27.03 -0.52
C ALA A 507 -23.06 -28.45 -0.55
N GLY A 508 -24.26 -28.62 -1.12
CA GLY A 508 -25.04 -29.86 -1.00
C GLY A 508 -24.26 -31.15 -1.30
N SER A 509 -24.70 -32.26 -0.69
CA SER A 509 -24.10 -33.58 -0.86
C SER A 509 -24.10 -34.04 -2.32
N LEU A 510 -22.98 -34.58 -2.80
CA LEU A 510 -22.89 -35.31 -4.07
C LEU A 510 -23.72 -36.61 -4.05
#